data_AF-A0A124I4G5-F1
#
_entry.id   AF-A0A124I4G5-F1
#
_cell.length_a   1.000
_cell.length_b   1.000
_cell.length_c   1.000
_cell.angle_alpha   90.00
_cell.angle_beta   90.00
_cell.angle_gamma   90.00
#
_symmetry.space_group_name_H-M   'P 1'
#
loop_
_entity.id
_entity.type
_entity.pdbx_description
1 polymer ?
#
loop_
_entity_poly.entity_id
_entity_poly.type
_entity_poly.pdbx_seq_one_letter_code
_entity_poly.pdbx_strand_id
1 'polypeptide(L)'
;MRFLLDAEQRAFAGSLDALLTAAGTPKAVREWSRGDHAGGRALWSRLADAGVFALAVPEEYEGLGPRPVDLAVAFVELGRHAVPGPLVETVTAAALIRAPGPAKRLLPALAAGGSVATVAYEGAYALDGDLADVRLSVGPGGVRLAPGHDPVRPSLDPARRLTRLRPGGELLAAGPPPPEALLLARLTTAAQALGVGLALLERTVGYVRRRTQFGVAVGSFQAVKHRLADARMALEFARPLVLGAAVTMAPADVAAAKVSACEAAYACARTALQLHGAIGYTQEYDLSLWLTKARALRTAWGTPQECRADVLAAHG
;
A
#
# COMPACT_ATOMS: atom_id res chain seq x y z
N MET A 1 12.65 21.60 10.07
CA MET A 1 12.48 20.35 9.30
C MET A 1 12.14 20.69 7.86
N ARG A 2 12.82 20.10 6.88
CA ARG A 2 12.55 20.33 5.45
C ARG A 2 11.69 19.17 4.95
N PHE A 3 10.38 19.39 4.80
CA PHE A 3 9.40 18.36 4.38
C PHE A 3 9.38 18.09 2.87
N LEU A 4 10.43 18.51 2.16
CA LEU A 4 10.52 18.40 0.71
C LEU A 4 11.49 17.28 0.37
N LEU A 5 11.09 16.43 -0.57
CA LEU A 5 11.97 15.42 -1.15
C LEU A 5 13.24 16.08 -1.70
N ASP A 6 14.36 15.40 -1.60
CA ASP A 6 15.59 15.85 -2.27
C ASP A 6 15.57 15.49 -3.77
N ALA A 7 16.70 15.69 -4.47
CA ALA A 7 16.78 15.39 -5.90
C ALA A 7 16.76 13.87 -6.17
N GLU A 8 17.40 13.08 -5.31
CA GLU A 8 17.50 11.61 -5.45
C GLU A 8 16.14 10.96 -5.25
N GLN A 9 15.41 11.36 -4.21
CA GLN A 9 14.06 10.87 -3.92
C GLN A 9 13.06 11.22 -5.03
N ARG A 10 13.17 12.41 -5.63
CA ARG A 10 12.35 12.77 -6.79
C ARG A 10 12.72 11.95 -8.03
N ALA A 11 14.00 11.73 -8.27
CA ALA A 11 14.48 10.92 -9.39
C ALA A 11 14.04 9.46 -9.24
N PHE A 12 14.09 8.92 -8.02
CA PHE A 12 13.61 7.59 -7.67
C PHE A 12 12.10 7.46 -7.93
N ALA A 13 11.30 8.40 -7.42
CA ALA A 13 9.85 8.46 -7.68
C ALA A 13 9.53 8.51 -9.18
N GLY A 14 10.21 9.38 -9.93
CA GLY A 14 10.03 9.51 -11.38
C GLY A 14 10.42 8.25 -12.15
N SER A 15 11.46 7.54 -11.70
CA SER A 15 11.88 6.27 -12.31
C SER A 15 10.86 5.16 -12.08
N LEU A 16 10.30 5.06 -10.87
CA LEU A 16 9.22 4.12 -10.57
C LEU A 16 7.95 4.43 -11.38
N ASP A 17 7.56 5.71 -11.47
CA ASP A 17 6.42 6.13 -12.26
C ASP A 17 6.56 5.73 -13.74
N ALA A 18 7.74 5.98 -14.34
CA ALA A 18 8.02 5.59 -15.72
C ALA A 18 7.98 4.06 -15.93
N LEU A 19 8.61 3.31 -15.02
CA LEU A 19 8.63 1.85 -15.04
C LEU A 19 7.21 1.27 -14.95
N LEU A 20 6.41 1.75 -14.00
CA LEU A 20 5.05 1.26 -13.75
C LEU A 20 4.09 1.66 -14.88
N THR A 21 4.25 2.86 -15.45
CA THR A 21 3.51 3.30 -16.63
C THR A 21 3.77 2.36 -17.82
N ALA A 22 5.05 2.03 -18.08
CA ALA A 22 5.42 1.13 -19.16
C ALA A 22 4.95 -0.32 -18.94
N ALA A 23 4.76 -0.73 -17.67
CA ALA A 23 4.32 -2.08 -17.33
C ALA A 23 2.82 -2.33 -17.56
N GLY A 24 1.99 -1.28 -17.71
CA GLY A 24 0.55 -1.45 -17.94
C GLY A 24 -0.17 -2.16 -16.79
N THR A 25 0.00 -1.64 -15.57
CA THR A 25 -0.46 -2.29 -14.33
C THR A 25 -1.92 -2.76 -14.28
N PRO A 26 -2.92 -2.12 -14.93
CA PRO A 26 -4.30 -2.61 -14.88
C PRO A 26 -4.48 -4.04 -15.39
N LYS A 27 -3.67 -4.46 -16.37
CA LYS A 27 -3.68 -5.84 -16.87
C LYS A 27 -3.20 -6.81 -15.78
N ALA A 28 -2.04 -6.52 -15.19
CA ALA A 28 -1.44 -7.34 -14.13
C ALA A 28 -2.38 -7.45 -12.91
N VAL A 29 -3.09 -6.39 -12.53
CA VAL A 29 -4.06 -6.41 -11.41
C VAL A 29 -5.23 -7.35 -11.71
N ARG A 30 -5.74 -7.35 -12.95
CA ARG A 30 -6.85 -8.24 -13.33
C ARG A 30 -6.41 -9.69 -13.42
N GLU A 31 -5.22 -9.97 -13.91
CA GLU A 31 -4.64 -11.32 -13.90
C GLU A 31 -4.46 -11.82 -12.46
N TRP A 32 -3.88 -10.97 -11.60
CA TRP A 32 -3.69 -11.25 -10.18
C TRP A 32 -5.00 -11.61 -9.47
N SER A 33 -6.08 -10.88 -9.76
CA SER A 33 -7.41 -11.17 -9.18
C SER A 33 -7.96 -12.56 -9.52
N ARG A 34 -7.51 -13.15 -10.63
CA ARG A 34 -7.90 -14.48 -11.08
C ARG A 34 -6.92 -15.56 -10.62
N GLY A 35 -5.87 -15.19 -9.89
CA GLY A 35 -4.80 -16.08 -9.46
C GLY A 35 -3.72 -16.32 -10.52
N ASP A 36 -3.76 -15.58 -11.65
CA ASP A 36 -2.64 -15.56 -12.60
C ASP A 36 -1.63 -14.50 -12.17
N HIS A 37 -0.55 -14.96 -11.56
CA HIS A 37 0.47 -14.09 -10.97
C HIS A 37 1.64 -13.82 -11.90
N ALA A 38 1.69 -14.37 -13.13
CA ALA A 38 2.88 -14.29 -13.98
C ALA A 38 3.25 -12.84 -14.31
N GLY A 39 2.30 -12.04 -14.80
CA GLY A 39 2.50 -10.62 -15.09
C GLY A 39 2.83 -9.80 -13.85
N GLY A 40 2.17 -10.09 -12.72
CA GLY A 40 2.44 -9.43 -11.45
C GLY A 40 3.81 -9.77 -10.85
N ARG A 41 4.29 -11.01 -11.00
CA ARG A 41 5.64 -11.43 -10.58
C ARG A 41 6.73 -10.81 -11.44
N ALA A 42 6.49 -10.62 -12.74
CA ALA A 42 7.39 -9.86 -13.59
C ALA A 42 7.49 -8.39 -13.14
N LEU A 43 6.36 -7.77 -12.78
CA LEU A 43 6.35 -6.43 -12.20
C LEU A 43 7.08 -6.39 -10.85
N TRP A 44 6.86 -7.38 -9.99
CA TRP A 44 7.53 -7.53 -8.70
C TRP A 44 9.05 -7.59 -8.84
N SER A 45 9.56 -8.39 -9.78
CA SER A 45 11.00 -8.47 -10.08
C SER A 45 11.56 -7.10 -10.45
N ARG A 46 10.88 -6.35 -11.31
CA ARG A 46 11.32 -5.00 -11.71
C ARG A 46 11.33 -4.00 -10.55
N LEU A 47 10.41 -4.15 -9.60
CA LEU A 47 10.41 -3.34 -8.37
C LEU A 47 11.60 -3.70 -7.46
N ALA A 48 11.95 -4.98 -7.40
CA ALA A 48 13.12 -5.44 -6.66
C ALA A 48 14.43 -4.94 -7.31
N ASP A 49 14.53 -5.00 -8.65
CA ASP A 49 15.66 -4.45 -9.40
C ASP A 49 15.81 -2.93 -9.18
N ALA A 50 14.70 -2.22 -9.01
CA ALA A 50 14.68 -0.81 -8.62
C ALA A 50 14.98 -0.57 -7.13
N GLY A 51 15.21 -1.61 -6.34
CA GLY A 51 15.58 -1.56 -4.92
C GLY A 51 14.43 -1.39 -3.94
N VAL A 52 13.17 -1.45 -4.38
CA VAL A 52 12.00 -1.13 -3.52
C VAL A 52 11.95 -2.00 -2.25
N PHE A 53 12.16 -3.31 -2.38
CA PHE A 53 12.09 -4.23 -1.23
C PHE A 53 13.36 -4.18 -0.37
N ALA A 54 14.52 -3.88 -0.98
CA ALA A 54 15.78 -3.72 -0.28
C ALA A 54 15.77 -2.55 0.71
N LEU A 55 14.94 -1.51 0.50
CA LEU A 55 14.74 -0.38 1.42
C LEU A 55 14.18 -0.75 2.80
N ALA A 56 13.70 -1.98 2.99
CA ALA A 56 13.20 -2.48 4.28
C ALA A 56 14.15 -3.52 4.91
N VAL A 57 15.20 -3.92 4.19
CA VAL A 57 16.11 -5.00 4.60
C VAL A 57 17.42 -4.38 5.10
N PRO A 58 18.00 -4.86 6.22
CA PRO A 58 19.33 -4.43 6.67
C PRO A 58 20.42 -4.70 5.62
N GLU A 59 21.43 -3.83 5.56
CA GLU A 59 22.56 -3.97 4.62
C GLU A 59 23.33 -5.29 4.81
N GLU A 60 23.40 -5.81 6.04
CA GLU A 60 24.02 -7.11 6.35
C GLU A 60 23.34 -8.31 5.67
N TYR A 61 22.13 -8.14 5.13
CA TYR A 61 21.36 -9.16 4.41
C TYR A 61 20.97 -8.70 3.00
N GLU A 62 21.90 -8.00 2.32
CA GLU A 62 21.74 -7.55 0.92
C GLU A 62 20.65 -6.49 0.72
N GLY A 63 20.29 -5.78 1.79
CA GLY A 63 19.38 -4.64 1.74
C GLY A 63 20.08 -3.29 1.59
N LEU A 64 19.30 -2.21 1.71
CA LEU A 64 19.77 -0.81 1.70
C LEU A 64 19.64 -0.13 3.06
N GLY A 65 19.32 -0.92 4.10
CA GLY A 65 18.90 -0.46 5.40
C GLY A 65 17.43 0.00 5.41
N PRO A 66 16.76 0.00 6.58
CA PRO A 66 15.40 0.53 6.69
C PRO A 66 15.41 2.04 6.38
N ARG A 67 14.75 2.42 5.27
CA ARG A 67 14.64 3.80 4.81
C ARG A 67 13.16 4.22 4.70
N PRO A 68 12.51 4.63 5.81
CA PRO A 68 11.08 4.89 5.82
C PRO A 68 10.64 6.01 4.87
N VAL A 69 11.48 7.03 4.67
CA VAL A 69 11.21 8.13 3.71
C VAL A 69 11.19 7.60 2.28
N ASP A 70 12.20 6.83 1.87
CA ASP A 70 12.28 6.28 0.51
C ASP A 70 11.19 5.23 0.27
N LEU A 71 10.84 4.44 1.29
CA LEU A 71 9.68 3.55 1.27
C LEU A 71 8.37 4.32 1.10
N ALA A 72 8.17 5.42 1.83
CA ALA A 72 6.97 6.25 1.66
C ALA A 72 6.90 6.82 0.23
N VAL A 73 8.03 7.26 -0.32
CA VAL A 73 8.11 7.73 -1.72
C VAL A 73 7.74 6.62 -2.69
N ALA A 74 8.35 5.44 -2.57
CA ALA A 74 8.05 4.30 -3.43
C ALA A 74 6.56 3.93 -3.36
N PHE A 75 6.01 3.80 -2.14
CA PHE A 75 4.64 3.33 -1.95
C PHE A 75 3.60 4.33 -2.45
N VAL A 76 3.89 5.63 -2.48
CA VAL A 76 3.04 6.60 -3.18
C VAL A 76 2.95 6.24 -4.68
N GLU A 77 4.06 5.92 -5.34
CA GLU A 77 4.03 5.51 -6.76
C GLU A 77 3.34 4.16 -6.97
N LEU A 78 3.61 3.17 -6.10
CA LEU A 78 2.92 1.87 -6.15
C LEU A 78 1.39 2.04 -5.99
N GLY A 79 0.97 2.98 -5.15
CA GLY A 79 -0.43 3.38 -5.00
C GLY A 79 -1.00 4.05 -6.25
N ARG A 80 -0.26 4.99 -6.86
CA ARG A 80 -0.68 5.67 -8.10
C ARG A 80 -0.93 4.68 -9.24
N HIS A 81 -0.16 3.60 -9.29
CA HIS A 81 -0.28 2.56 -10.30
C HIS A 81 -1.12 1.36 -9.87
N ALA A 82 -1.77 1.41 -8.70
CA ALA A 82 -2.58 0.33 -8.16
C ALA A 82 -1.87 -1.05 -8.16
N VAL A 83 -0.55 -1.07 -7.96
CA VAL A 83 0.25 -2.29 -8.01
C VAL A 83 -0.37 -3.38 -7.12
N PRO A 84 -0.58 -4.61 -7.63
CA PRO A 84 -1.17 -5.70 -6.87
C PRO A 84 -0.14 -6.38 -5.97
N GLY A 85 -0.62 -7.22 -5.06
CA GLY A 85 0.22 -8.05 -4.20
C GLY A 85 0.49 -7.50 -2.80
N PRO A 86 1.12 -8.33 -1.95
CA PRO A 86 1.34 -8.06 -0.53
C PRO A 86 2.59 -7.19 -0.31
N LEU A 87 2.60 -6.00 -0.93
CA LEU A 87 3.72 -5.07 -0.92
C LEU A 87 4.06 -4.57 0.50
N VAL A 88 3.03 -4.10 1.20
CA VAL A 88 3.15 -3.61 2.59
C VAL A 88 3.60 -4.76 3.48
N GLU A 89 2.94 -5.90 3.35
CA GLU A 89 3.23 -7.09 4.13
C GLU A 89 4.67 -7.57 3.89
N THR A 90 5.21 -7.46 2.67
CA THR A 90 6.59 -7.88 2.38
C THR A 90 7.63 -7.01 3.08
N VAL A 91 7.49 -5.68 3.00
CA VAL A 91 8.41 -4.78 3.71
C VAL A 91 8.24 -4.86 5.23
N THR A 92 7.03 -5.14 5.71
CA THR A 92 6.78 -5.42 7.13
C THR A 92 7.41 -6.73 7.57
N ALA A 93 7.36 -7.78 6.75
CA ALA A 93 8.00 -9.05 7.05
C ALA A 93 9.51 -8.90 7.21
N ALA A 94 10.15 -8.11 6.33
CA ALA A 94 11.56 -7.78 6.46
C ALA A 94 11.89 -7.12 7.80
N ALA A 95 11.06 -6.19 8.27
CA ALA A 95 11.22 -5.53 9.56
C ALA A 95 10.93 -6.44 10.79
N LEU A 96 10.12 -7.49 10.62
CA LEU A 96 9.79 -8.45 11.68
C LEU A 96 10.87 -9.52 11.86
N ILE A 97 11.60 -9.90 10.80
CA ILE A 97 12.61 -10.96 10.84
C ILE A 97 13.94 -10.37 11.34
N ARG A 98 14.18 -10.45 12.66
CA ARG A 98 15.35 -9.85 13.31
C ARG A 98 16.38 -10.86 13.85
N ALA A 99 15.97 -12.09 14.13
CA ALA A 99 16.87 -13.10 14.66
C ALA A 99 17.91 -13.48 13.58
N PRO A 100 19.23 -13.51 13.87
CA PRO A 100 20.26 -13.66 12.84
C PRO A 100 20.11 -14.90 11.95
N GLY A 101 19.70 -16.04 12.52
CA GLY A 101 19.48 -17.28 11.77
C GLY A 101 18.37 -17.14 10.72
N PRO A 102 17.12 -16.84 11.12
CA PRO A 102 16.04 -16.52 10.20
C PRO A 102 16.34 -15.38 9.23
N ALA A 103 16.99 -14.31 9.70
CA ALA A 103 17.31 -13.14 8.90
C ALA A 103 18.24 -13.51 7.73
N LYS A 104 19.35 -14.20 8.01
CA LYS A 104 20.29 -14.71 7.00
C LYS A 104 19.62 -15.65 5.99
N ARG A 105 18.61 -16.41 6.41
CA ARG A 105 17.91 -17.38 5.56
C ARG A 105 16.87 -16.74 4.65
N LEU A 106 16.15 -15.72 5.13
CA LEU A 106 14.92 -15.25 4.48
C LEU A 106 15.06 -13.86 3.83
N LEU A 107 15.85 -12.97 4.41
CA LEU A 107 15.88 -11.57 3.98
C LEU A 107 16.51 -11.34 2.60
N PRO A 108 17.59 -12.02 2.18
CA PRO A 108 18.17 -11.81 0.84
C PRO A 108 17.16 -12.07 -0.29
N ALA A 109 16.37 -13.15 -0.16
CA ALA A 109 15.34 -13.49 -1.15
C ALA A 109 14.18 -12.48 -1.18
N LEU A 110 13.85 -11.85 -0.04
CA LEU A 110 12.87 -10.77 0.02
C LEU A 110 13.41 -9.49 -0.61
N ALA A 111 14.67 -9.12 -0.32
CA ALA A 111 15.34 -7.95 -0.89
C ALA A 111 15.40 -8.03 -2.43
N ALA A 112 15.80 -9.18 -2.95
CA ALA A 112 15.90 -9.45 -4.39
C ALA A 112 14.54 -9.73 -5.08
N GLY A 113 13.43 -9.74 -4.35
CA GLY A 113 12.09 -10.03 -4.90
C GLY A 113 11.90 -11.48 -5.38
N GLY A 114 12.83 -12.38 -5.07
CA GLY A 114 12.72 -13.81 -5.35
C GLY A 114 11.62 -14.48 -4.51
N SER A 115 11.44 -13.98 -3.28
CA SER A 115 10.35 -14.38 -2.39
C SER A 115 9.35 -13.25 -2.17
N VAL A 116 8.09 -13.65 -1.96
CA VAL A 116 6.99 -12.77 -1.55
C VAL A 116 6.61 -13.10 -0.11
N ALA A 117 6.35 -12.09 0.72
CA ALA A 117 5.88 -12.33 2.08
C ALA A 117 4.48 -11.75 2.34
N THR A 118 3.73 -12.46 3.18
CA THR A 118 2.51 -11.94 3.81
C THR A 118 2.68 -11.91 5.32
N VAL A 119 1.99 -10.98 5.98
CA VAL A 119 1.92 -10.86 7.43
C VAL A 119 0.46 -10.71 7.84
N ALA A 120 0.05 -11.43 8.88
CA ALA A 120 -1.26 -11.26 9.49
C ALA A 120 -1.19 -11.45 11.00
N TYR A 121 -2.06 -10.74 11.73
CA TYR A 121 -2.30 -11.07 13.13
C TYR A 121 -2.91 -12.47 13.26
N GLU A 122 -2.58 -13.18 14.34
CA GLU A 122 -3.20 -14.47 14.67
C GLU A 122 -4.73 -14.39 14.59
N GLY A 123 -5.35 -15.28 13.80
CA GLY A 123 -6.79 -15.31 13.57
C GLY A 123 -7.33 -14.31 12.54
N ALA A 124 -6.51 -13.38 12.05
CA ALA A 124 -6.88 -12.47 10.96
C ALA A 124 -6.63 -13.08 9.58
N TYR A 125 -7.10 -12.39 8.53
CA TYR A 125 -6.82 -12.78 7.15
C TYR A 125 -5.49 -12.16 6.68
N ALA A 126 -4.63 -13.01 6.13
CA ALA A 126 -3.44 -12.65 5.37
C ALA A 126 -3.79 -12.32 3.91
N LEU A 127 -3.05 -11.38 3.32
CA LEU A 127 -3.15 -11.00 1.93
C LEU A 127 -2.27 -11.90 1.07
N ASP A 128 -2.84 -12.49 0.01
CA ASP A 128 -2.14 -13.30 -0.99
C ASP A 128 -1.30 -14.44 -0.37
N GLY A 129 -1.78 -15.02 0.73
CA GLY A 129 -1.06 -16.10 1.43
C GLY A 129 -0.94 -17.39 0.62
N ASP A 130 -1.72 -17.55 -0.45
CA ASP A 130 -1.57 -18.64 -1.40
C ASP A 130 -0.43 -18.42 -2.42
N LEU A 131 0.00 -17.18 -2.60
CA LEU A 131 1.19 -16.83 -3.39
C LEU A 131 2.44 -16.71 -2.51
N ALA A 132 2.32 -16.16 -1.30
CA ALA A 132 3.46 -15.79 -0.47
C ALA A 132 4.32 -17.01 -0.08
N ASP A 133 5.62 -16.93 -0.31
CA ASP A 133 6.60 -17.93 0.12
C ASP A 133 6.82 -17.87 1.64
N VAL A 134 6.86 -16.64 2.18
CA VAL A 134 7.04 -16.36 3.60
C VAL A 134 5.72 -15.89 4.20
N ARG A 135 5.20 -16.65 5.17
CA ARG A 135 3.89 -16.38 5.78
C ARG A 135 4.07 -16.12 7.26
N LEU A 136 4.01 -14.87 7.69
CA LEU A 136 4.21 -14.52 9.09
C LEU A 136 2.87 -14.35 9.81
N SER A 137 2.68 -15.15 10.85
CA SER A 137 1.62 -14.95 11.84
C SER A 137 2.21 -14.19 13.03
N VAL A 138 1.58 -13.09 13.43
CA VAL A 138 2.03 -12.27 14.56
C VAL A 138 0.99 -12.23 15.67
N GLY A 139 1.43 -12.41 16.91
CA GLY A 139 0.56 -12.37 18.09
C GLY A 139 1.34 -12.12 19.37
N PRO A 140 0.69 -12.18 20.54
CA PRO A 140 1.33 -11.98 21.84
C PRO A 140 2.46 -12.99 22.11
N GLY A 141 2.33 -14.21 21.56
CA GLY A 141 3.35 -15.25 21.66
C GLY A 141 4.55 -15.06 20.73
N GLY A 142 4.44 -14.15 19.76
CA GLY A 142 5.52 -13.69 18.89
C GLY A 142 5.29 -13.86 17.41
N VAL A 143 6.38 -13.92 16.66
CA VAL A 143 6.38 -13.97 15.20
C VAL A 143 6.68 -15.39 14.75
N ARG A 144 5.74 -15.99 14.03
CA ARG A 144 5.84 -17.37 13.54
C ARG A 144 5.81 -17.45 12.03
N LEU A 145 6.63 -18.31 11.46
CA LEU A 145 6.52 -18.72 10.06
C LEU A 145 5.44 -19.81 9.96
N ALA A 146 4.27 -19.43 9.45
CA ALA A 146 3.12 -20.31 9.31
C ALA A 146 3.40 -21.41 8.27
N PRO A 147 3.00 -22.68 8.54
CA PRO A 147 3.30 -23.81 7.66
C PRO A 147 2.46 -23.84 6.37
N GLY A 148 1.47 -22.96 6.25
CA GLY A 148 0.60 -22.88 5.08
C GLY A 148 -0.60 -21.97 5.33
N HIS A 149 -1.61 -22.13 4.48
CA HIS A 149 -2.81 -21.31 4.50
C HIS A 149 -4.06 -22.12 4.20
N ASP A 150 -5.21 -21.55 4.54
CA ASP A 150 -6.53 -22.03 4.15
C ASP A 150 -6.87 -21.59 2.70
N PRO A 151 -7.93 -22.17 2.08
CA PRO A 151 -8.38 -21.75 0.76
C PRO A 151 -8.65 -20.24 0.66
N VAL A 152 -8.35 -19.71 -0.53
CA VAL A 152 -8.53 -18.29 -0.84
C VAL A 152 -10.01 -17.89 -0.71
N ARG A 153 -10.22 -16.73 -0.10
CA ARG A 153 -11.51 -16.06 0.02
C ARG A 153 -11.50 -14.78 -0.84
N PRO A 154 -12.57 -14.52 -1.62
CA PRO A 154 -12.70 -13.27 -2.34
C PRO A 154 -12.85 -12.11 -1.36
N SER A 155 -12.47 -10.92 -1.80
CA SER A 155 -12.64 -9.68 -1.05
C SER A 155 -13.25 -8.59 -1.94
N LEU A 156 -13.54 -7.42 -1.34
CA LEU A 156 -14.07 -6.28 -2.08
C LEU A 156 -13.12 -5.80 -3.20
N ASP A 157 -11.81 -5.85 -2.95
CA ASP A 157 -10.79 -5.66 -3.97
C ASP A 157 -10.41 -7.05 -4.49
N PRO A 158 -10.82 -7.42 -5.73
CA PRO A 158 -10.56 -8.75 -6.25
C PRO A 158 -9.07 -9.09 -6.35
N ALA A 159 -8.19 -8.08 -6.47
CA ALA A 159 -6.75 -8.28 -6.47
C ALA A 159 -6.17 -8.47 -5.07
N ARG A 160 -6.99 -8.39 -4.02
CA ARG A 160 -6.64 -8.76 -2.64
C ARG A 160 -7.25 -10.11 -2.29
N ARG A 161 -6.48 -11.17 -2.47
CA ARG A 161 -6.93 -12.55 -2.26
C ARG A 161 -6.65 -12.94 -0.81
N LEU A 162 -7.70 -13.16 -0.01
CA LEU A 162 -7.56 -13.30 1.44
C LEU A 162 -7.45 -14.76 1.84
N THR A 163 -6.53 -15.08 2.75
CA THR A 163 -6.35 -16.44 3.29
C THR A 163 -6.20 -16.39 4.80
N ARG A 164 -6.56 -17.46 5.51
CA ARG A 164 -6.14 -17.60 6.91
C ARG A 164 -4.83 -18.37 6.94
N LEU A 165 -3.87 -17.92 7.74
CA LEU A 165 -2.63 -18.66 7.95
C LEU A 165 -2.90 -19.82 8.92
N ARG A 166 -2.38 -21.01 8.61
CA ARG A 166 -2.52 -22.17 9.49
C ARG A 166 -1.71 -21.92 10.77
N PRO A 167 -2.24 -22.26 11.96
CA PRO A 167 -1.52 -22.08 13.20
C PRO A 167 -0.29 -23.00 13.30
N GLY A 168 0.62 -22.66 14.20
CA GLY A 168 1.86 -23.41 14.42
C GLY A 168 3.04 -22.89 13.60
N GLY A 169 3.91 -23.80 13.16
CA GLY A 169 5.12 -23.47 12.40
C GLY A 169 6.30 -23.01 13.25
N GLU A 170 7.37 -22.56 12.58
CA GLU A 170 8.64 -22.15 13.21
C GLU A 170 8.47 -20.84 13.97
N LEU A 171 8.91 -20.78 15.23
CA LEU A 171 8.97 -19.53 15.99
C LEU A 171 10.23 -18.76 15.60
N LEU A 172 10.08 -17.59 15.00
CA LEU A 172 11.21 -16.75 14.57
C LEU A 172 11.66 -15.80 15.67
N ALA A 173 10.72 -15.28 16.47
CA ALA A 173 10.97 -14.41 17.61
C ALA A 173 9.88 -14.59 18.67
N ALA A 174 10.27 -14.62 19.94
CA ALA A 174 9.35 -14.70 21.08
C ALA A 174 8.95 -13.31 21.57
N GLY A 175 7.74 -13.21 22.15
CA GLY A 175 7.20 -11.94 22.66
C GLY A 175 6.58 -11.07 21.55
N PRO A 176 5.86 -10.00 21.92
CA PRO A 176 5.08 -9.21 20.97
C PRO A 176 5.95 -8.67 19.81
N PRO A 177 5.37 -8.50 18.61
CA PRO A 177 6.12 -7.99 17.46
C PRO A 177 6.70 -6.60 17.76
N PRO A 178 7.89 -6.29 17.23
CA PRO A 178 8.50 -4.98 17.40
C PRO A 178 7.56 -3.88 16.88
N PRO A 179 7.25 -2.85 17.68
CA PRO A 179 6.34 -1.78 17.27
C PRO A 179 6.77 -1.11 15.97
N GLU A 180 8.08 -0.97 15.74
CA GLU A 180 8.65 -0.30 14.56
C GLU A 180 8.21 -0.97 13.25
N ALA A 181 8.11 -2.30 13.23
CA ALA A 181 7.66 -3.04 12.04
C ALA A 181 6.17 -2.78 11.75
N LEU A 182 5.34 -2.68 12.79
CA LEU A 182 3.92 -2.36 12.65
C LEU A 182 3.70 -0.89 12.25
N LEU A 183 4.54 0.02 12.74
CA LEU A 183 4.56 1.41 12.31
C LEU A 183 4.96 1.53 10.83
N LEU A 184 5.94 0.73 10.38
CA LEU A 184 6.32 0.68 8.97
C LEU A 184 5.17 0.20 8.08
N ALA A 185 4.43 -0.82 8.53
CA ALA A 185 3.22 -1.33 7.84
C ALA A 185 2.16 -0.22 7.69
N ARG A 186 1.92 0.53 8.75
CA ARG A 186 0.99 1.67 8.76
C ARG A 186 1.47 2.80 7.83
N LEU A 187 2.73 3.19 7.92
CA LEU A 187 3.30 4.26 7.09
C LEU A 187 3.18 3.93 5.60
N THR A 188 3.63 2.74 5.21
CA THR A 188 3.61 2.29 3.80
C THR A 188 2.19 2.13 3.28
N THR A 189 1.24 1.70 4.12
CA THR A 189 -0.20 1.73 3.77
C THR A 189 -0.71 3.16 3.58
N ALA A 190 -0.29 4.11 4.42
CA ALA A 190 -0.67 5.53 4.29
C ALA A 190 -0.15 6.12 2.97
N ALA A 191 1.12 5.88 2.66
CA ALA A 191 1.74 6.27 1.40
C ALA A 191 1.03 5.66 0.18
N GLN A 192 0.74 4.36 0.22
CA GLN A 192 -0.01 3.69 -0.85
C GLN A 192 -1.40 4.27 -1.03
N ALA A 193 -2.12 4.56 0.06
CA ALA A 193 -3.44 5.19 -0.01
C ALA A 193 -3.37 6.60 -0.61
N LEU A 194 -2.38 7.41 -0.23
CA LEU A 194 -2.14 8.72 -0.83
C LEU A 194 -1.95 8.61 -2.35
N GLY A 195 -1.10 7.67 -2.79
CA GLY A 195 -0.90 7.35 -4.21
C GLY A 195 -2.20 7.01 -4.94
N VAL A 196 -3.01 6.12 -4.35
CA VAL A 196 -4.32 5.73 -4.89
C VAL A 196 -5.24 6.93 -5.05
N GLY A 197 -5.32 7.81 -4.04
CA GLY A 197 -6.12 9.03 -4.10
C GLY A 197 -5.68 9.99 -5.20
N LEU A 198 -4.37 10.19 -5.37
CA LEU A 198 -3.82 11.04 -6.43
C LEU A 198 -4.18 10.51 -7.83
N ALA A 199 -4.06 9.19 -8.02
CA ALA A 199 -4.42 8.53 -9.27
C ALA A 199 -5.91 8.61 -9.59
N LEU A 200 -6.78 8.49 -8.58
CA LEU A 200 -8.23 8.68 -8.72
C LEU A 200 -8.56 10.11 -9.14
N LEU A 201 -7.94 11.10 -8.49
CA LEU A 201 -8.15 12.51 -8.81
C LEU A 201 -7.75 12.80 -10.26
N GLU A 202 -6.54 12.39 -10.66
CA GLU A 202 -6.01 12.62 -12.00
C GLU A 202 -6.88 12.00 -13.09
N ARG A 203 -7.23 10.72 -12.93
CA ARG A 203 -8.13 10.00 -13.87
C ARG A 203 -9.49 10.67 -13.96
N THR A 204 -10.04 11.12 -12.83
CA THR A 204 -11.34 11.81 -12.80
C THR A 204 -11.27 13.16 -13.49
N VAL A 205 -10.24 13.95 -13.25
CA VAL A 205 -10.03 15.23 -13.96
C VAL A 205 -9.93 14.99 -15.46
N GLY A 206 -9.17 13.98 -15.89
CA GLY A 206 -9.07 13.59 -17.30
C GLY A 206 -10.43 13.21 -17.90
N TYR A 207 -11.22 12.42 -17.17
CA TYR A 207 -12.57 12.02 -17.61
C TYR A 207 -13.52 13.21 -17.74
N VAL A 208 -13.68 14.03 -16.70
CA VAL A 208 -14.67 15.12 -16.71
C VAL A 208 -14.33 16.24 -17.70
N ARG A 209 -13.06 16.37 -18.11
CA ARG A 209 -12.64 17.28 -19.17
C ARG A 209 -13.08 16.82 -20.55
N ARG A 210 -13.15 15.50 -20.79
CA ARG A 210 -13.53 14.90 -22.08
C ARG A 210 -15.01 14.59 -22.19
N ARG A 211 -15.66 14.24 -21.07
CA ARG A 211 -17.09 13.90 -21.05
C ARG A 211 -17.93 15.15 -21.24
N THR A 212 -18.84 15.13 -22.20
CA THR A 212 -19.78 16.23 -22.47
C THR A 212 -21.21 15.86 -22.07
N GLN A 213 -21.91 16.78 -21.39
CA GLN A 213 -23.36 16.74 -21.16
C GLN A 213 -23.91 18.15 -21.20
N PHE A 214 -25.17 18.31 -21.63
CA PHE A 214 -25.80 19.62 -21.77
C PHE A 214 -24.97 20.58 -22.65
N GLY A 215 -24.36 20.05 -23.72
CA GLY A 215 -23.57 20.82 -24.68
C GLY A 215 -22.19 21.29 -24.20
N VAL A 216 -21.77 20.99 -22.96
CA VAL A 216 -20.48 21.41 -22.40
C VAL A 216 -19.74 20.26 -21.73
N ALA A 217 -18.43 20.42 -21.52
CA ALA A 217 -17.66 19.48 -20.71
C ALA A 217 -18.22 19.43 -19.28
N VAL A 218 -18.36 18.22 -18.71
CA VAL A 218 -18.90 18.01 -17.36
C VAL A 218 -18.05 18.73 -16.30
N GLY A 219 -16.74 18.82 -16.51
CA GLY A 219 -15.83 19.58 -15.64
C GLY A 219 -16.09 21.09 -15.61
N SER A 220 -16.94 21.64 -16.48
CA SER A 220 -17.28 23.07 -16.49
C SER A 220 -18.26 23.46 -15.36
N PHE A 221 -19.10 22.52 -14.90
CA PHE A 221 -20.08 22.75 -13.84
C PHE A 221 -19.41 23.02 -12.49
N GLN A 222 -19.85 24.09 -11.80
CA GLN A 222 -19.27 24.49 -10.50
C GLN A 222 -19.31 23.39 -9.45
N ALA A 223 -20.41 22.63 -9.38
CA ALA A 223 -20.53 21.51 -8.45
C ALA A 223 -19.46 20.41 -8.67
N VAL A 224 -19.03 20.21 -9.92
CA VAL A 224 -17.95 19.26 -10.25
C VAL A 224 -16.60 19.84 -9.85
N LYS A 225 -16.35 21.12 -10.16
CA LYS A 225 -15.11 21.82 -9.78
C LYS A 225 -14.90 21.84 -8.27
N HIS A 226 -15.94 22.19 -7.49
CA HIS A 226 -15.87 22.22 -6.03
C HIS A 226 -15.49 20.85 -5.46
N ARG A 227 -16.15 19.77 -5.89
CA ARG A 227 -15.82 18.41 -5.42
C ARG A 227 -14.39 17.99 -5.75
N LEU A 228 -13.90 18.35 -6.93
CA LEU A 228 -12.51 18.05 -7.33
C LEU A 228 -11.51 18.92 -6.56
N ALA A 229 -11.84 20.17 -6.26
CA ALA A 229 -11.04 21.04 -5.41
C ALA A 229 -10.96 20.50 -3.98
N ASP A 230 -12.09 20.08 -3.39
CA ASP A 230 -12.12 19.48 -2.05
C ASP A 230 -11.29 18.19 -1.98
N ALA A 231 -11.44 17.31 -2.97
CA ALA A 231 -10.64 16.09 -3.06
C ALA A 231 -9.14 16.39 -3.20
N ARG A 232 -8.78 17.39 -4.01
CA ARG A 232 -7.39 17.86 -4.15
C ARG A 232 -6.87 18.40 -2.83
N MET A 233 -7.60 19.30 -2.16
CA MET A 233 -7.20 19.88 -0.87
C MET A 233 -6.94 18.77 0.16
N ALA A 234 -7.85 17.82 0.31
CA ALA A 234 -7.69 16.72 1.25
C ALA A 234 -6.40 15.91 1.00
N LEU A 235 -6.07 15.62 -0.26
CA LEU A 235 -4.83 14.92 -0.62
C LEU A 235 -3.57 15.77 -0.38
N GLU A 236 -3.62 17.07 -0.67
CA GLU A 236 -2.50 17.98 -0.42
C GLU A 236 -2.24 18.17 1.09
N PHE A 237 -3.28 18.13 1.94
CA PHE A 237 -3.11 18.13 3.40
C PHE A 237 -2.61 16.79 3.94
N ALA A 238 -2.97 15.66 3.31
CA ALA A 238 -2.49 14.34 3.73
C ALA A 238 -1.01 14.11 3.39
N ARG A 239 -0.52 14.66 2.27
CA ARG A 239 0.88 14.49 1.81
C ARG A 239 1.94 14.87 2.85
N PRO A 240 1.95 16.08 3.45
CA PRO A 240 2.97 16.44 4.42
C PRO A 240 2.91 15.58 5.69
N LEU A 241 1.74 15.06 6.07
CA LEU A 241 1.64 14.12 7.20
C LEU A 241 2.34 12.79 6.89
N VAL A 242 2.16 12.24 5.69
CA VAL A 242 2.86 11.01 5.27
C VAL A 242 4.37 11.22 5.26
N LEU A 243 4.86 12.31 4.66
CA LEU A 243 6.30 12.60 4.60
C LEU A 243 6.88 12.93 5.98
N GLY A 244 6.14 13.69 6.80
CA GLY A 244 6.54 13.98 8.19
C GLY A 244 6.64 12.72 9.04
N ALA A 245 5.62 11.86 8.98
CA ALA A 245 5.61 10.57 9.67
C ALA A 245 6.73 9.64 9.22
N ALA A 246 7.14 9.70 7.94
CA ALA A 246 8.27 8.93 7.44
C ALA A 246 9.62 9.41 8.02
N VAL A 247 9.74 10.69 8.39
CA VAL A 247 10.94 11.23 9.02
C VAL A 247 10.93 10.94 10.53
N THR A 248 9.81 11.14 11.20
CA THR A 248 9.73 11.00 12.67
C THR A 248 9.57 9.56 13.11
N MET A 249 8.84 8.75 12.34
CA MET A 249 8.37 7.41 12.73
C MET A 249 7.69 7.37 14.11
N ALA A 250 7.22 8.52 14.61
CA ALA A 250 6.52 8.59 15.88
C ALA A 250 5.14 7.93 15.73
N PRO A 251 4.68 7.12 16.70
CA PRO A 251 3.40 6.42 16.60
C PRO A 251 2.21 7.31 16.26
N ALA A 252 2.12 8.49 16.88
CA ALA A 252 1.06 9.46 16.65
C ALA A 252 1.11 10.06 15.23
N ASP A 253 2.31 10.40 14.74
CA ASP A 253 2.49 10.96 13.39
C ASP A 253 2.12 9.92 12.33
N VAL A 254 2.55 8.66 12.51
CA VAL A 254 2.21 7.55 11.61
C VAL A 254 0.70 7.28 11.62
N ALA A 255 0.05 7.32 12.79
CA ALA A 255 -1.40 7.18 12.91
C ALA A 255 -2.14 8.35 12.23
N ALA A 256 -1.69 9.59 12.42
CA ALA A 256 -2.23 10.79 11.78
C ALA A 256 -2.08 10.74 10.25
N ALA A 257 -0.92 10.30 9.75
CA ALA A 257 -0.66 10.06 8.34
C ALA A 257 -1.60 9.00 7.77
N LYS A 258 -1.72 7.85 8.46
CA LYS A 258 -2.57 6.73 8.05
C LYS A 258 -4.03 7.14 7.91
N VAL A 259 -4.61 7.76 8.93
CA VAL A 259 -6.02 8.17 8.89
C VAL A 259 -6.25 9.26 7.84
N SER A 260 -5.38 10.27 7.76
CA SER A 260 -5.54 11.38 6.82
C SER A 260 -5.44 10.92 5.36
N ALA A 261 -4.42 10.13 5.02
CA ALA A 261 -4.23 9.64 3.66
C ALA A 261 -5.34 8.68 3.23
N CYS A 262 -5.76 7.75 4.11
CA CYS A 262 -6.81 6.80 3.79
C CYS A 262 -8.20 7.44 3.68
N GLU A 263 -8.55 8.38 4.57
CA GLU A 263 -9.82 9.10 4.47
C GLU A 263 -9.86 10.01 3.24
N ALA A 264 -8.75 10.69 2.91
CA ALA A 264 -8.64 11.50 1.70
C ALA A 264 -8.77 10.64 0.42
N ALA A 265 -8.07 9.51 0.36
CA ALA A 265 -8.16 8.57 -0.76
C ALA A 265 -9.57 7.98 -0.91
N TYR A 266 -10.21 7.61 0.20
CA TYR A 266 -11.57 7.07 0.17
C TYR A 266 -12.62 8.13 -0.21
N ALA A 267 -12.47 9.38 0.26
CA ALA A 267 -13.30 10.50 -0.18
C ALA A 267 -13.11 10.76 -1.68
N CYS A 268 -11.86 10.73 -2.16
CA CYS A 268 -11.55 10.84 -3.58
C CYS A 268 -12.20 9.70 -4.39
N ALA A 269 -12.17 8.46 -3.90
CA ALA A 269 -12.84 7.33 -4.54
C ALA A 269 -14.35 7.54 -4.67
N ARG A 270 -15.01 8.02 -3.61
CA ARG A 270 -16.45 8.34 -3.66
C ARG A 270 -16.77 9.46 -4.66
N THR A 271 -15.95 10.51 -4.67
CA THR A 271 -16.07 11.60 -5.65
C THR A 271 -15.85 11.10 -7.07
N ALA A 272 -14.81 10.30 -7.30
CA ALA A 272 -14.49 9.72 -8.60
C ALA A 272 -15.65 8.86 -9.11
N LEU A 273 -16.16 7.94 -8.30
CA LEU A 273 -17.30 7.09 -8.65
C LEU A 273 -18.54 7.94 -9.04
N GLN A 274 -18.85 8.94 -8.23
CA GLN A 274 -19.99 9.82 -8.46
C GLN A 274 -19.86 10.66 -9.74
N LEU A 275 -18.65 11.15 -10.06
CA LEU A 275 -18.40 11.98 -11.24
C LEU A 275 -18.28 11.17 -12.53
N HIS A 276 -17.88 9.90 -12.45
CA HIS A 276 -17.91 9.01 -13.60
C HIS A 276 -19.33 8.52 -13.93
N GLY A 277 -20.21 8.42 -12.93
CA GLY A 277 -21.57 7.90 -13.11
C GLY A 277 -21.54 6.39 -13.39
N ALA A 278 -22.47 5.91 -14.23
CA ALA A 278 -22.64 4.47 -14.48
C ALA A 278 -21.35 3.75 -14.94
N ILE A 279 -20.52 4.39 -15.78
CA ILE A 279 -19.26 3.78 -16.26
C ILE A 279 -18.28 3.50 -15.10
N GLY A 280 -18.32 4.30 -14.04
CA GLY A 280 -17.51 4.08 -12.83
C GLY A 280 -17.91 2.84 -12.03
N TYR A 281 -19.12 2.30 -12.25
CA TYR A 281 -19.58 1.04 -11.65
C TYR A 281 -19.21 -0.19 -12.48
N THR A 282 -18.75 -0.01 -13.73
CA THR A 282 -18.39 -1.13 -14.62
C THR A 282 -16.96 -1.61 -14.34
N GLN A 283 -16.68 -2.88 -14.68
CA GLN A 283 -15.32 -3.44 -14.65
C GLN A 283 -14.53 -3.17 -15.94
N GLU A 284 -15.19 -2.60 -16.95
CA GLU A 284 -14.61 -2.24 -18.25
C GLU A 284 -13.68 -1.04 -18.14
N TYR A 285 -13.96 -0.14 -17.19
CA TYR A 285 -13.12 1.02 -16.93
C TYR A 285 -12.18 0.74 -15.75
N ASP A 286 -10.87 0.93 -15.96
CA ASP A 286 -9.84 0.58 -14.98
C ASP A 286 -9.99 1.30 -13.62
N LEU A 287 -10.79 2.37 -13.54
CA LEU A 287 -11.02 3.12 -12.30
C LEU A 287 -11.45 2.22 -11.13
N SER A 288 -12.21 1.15 -11.38
CA SER A 288 -12.67 0.21 -10.35
C SER A 288 -11.51 -0.37 -9.53
N LEU A 289 -10.33 -0.53 -10.13
CA LEU A 289 -9.12 -1.04 -9.49
C LEU A 289 -8.64 -0.10 -8.36
N TRP A 290 -8.67 1.21 -8.59
CA TRP A 290 -8.31 2.18 -7.56
C TRP A 290 -9.44 2.40 -6.54
N LEU A 291 -10.70 2.35 -6.97
CA LEU A 291 -11.85 2.52 -6.07
C LEU A 291 -11.88 1.44 -4.98
N THR A 292 -11.73 0.18 -5.38
CA THR A 292 -11.75 -0.97 -4.46
C THR A 292 -10.50 -0.98 -3.58
N LYS A 293 -9.32 -0.67 -4.14
CA LYS A 293 -8.07 -0.54 -3.37
C LYS A 293 -8.16 0.57 -2.31
N ALA A 294 -8.69 1.75 -2.63
CA ALA A 294 -8.90 2.83 -1.65
C ALA A 294 -9.74 2.37 -0.46
N ARG A 295 -10.81 1.60 -0.73
CA ARG A 295 -11.66 1.04 0.33
C ARG A 295 -10.95 -0.02 1.16
N ALA A 296 -10.17 -0.90 0.53
CA ALA A 296 -9.44 -1.95 1.23
C ALA A 296 -8.32 -1.41 2.13
N LEU A 297 -7.54 -0.44 1.63
CA LEU A 297 -6.44 0.18 2.41
C LEU A 297 -6.95 0.97 3.62
N ARG A 298 -8.22 1.43 3.60
CA ARG A 298 -8.83 2.20 4.69
C ARG A 298 -8.80 1.48 6.03
N THR A 299 -8.92 0.15 6.04
CA THR A 299 -8.90 -0.66 7.27
C THR A 299 -7.68 -1.56 7.39
N ALA A 300 -6.87 -1.67 6.32
CA ALA A 300 -5.62 -2.41 6.38
C ALA A 300 -4.65 -1.73 7.36
N TRP A 301 -3.99 -2.54 8.20
CA TRP A 301 -2.96 -2.12 9.15
C TRP A 301 -3.41 -1.06 10.17
N GLY A 302 -4.70 -0.94 10.42
CA GLY A 302 -5.27 0.03 11.36
C GLY A 302 -6.49 0.69 10.76
N THR A 303 -7.59 0.64 11.50
CA THR A 303 -8.84 1.31 11.16
C THR A 303 -8.75 2.81 11.43
N PRO A 304 -9.63 3.63 10.81
CA PRO A 304 -9.69 5.06 11.12
C PRO A 304 -9.97 5.36 12.60
N GLN A 305 -10.69 4.48 13.29
CA GLN A 305 -10.99 4.66 14.71
C GLN A 305 -9.75 4.42 15.58
N GLU A 306 -9.03 3.32 15.35
CA GLU A 306 -7.78 3.01 16.06
C GLU A 306 -6.75 4.11 15.83
N CYS A 307 -6.56 4.55 14.59
CA CYS A 307 -5.60 5.62 14.29
C CYS A 307 -5.96 6.94 15.00
N ARG A 308 -7.25 7.30 15.09
CA ARG A 308 -7.67 8.50 15.84
C ARG A 308 -7.42 8.34 17.35
N ALA A 309 -7.67 7.15 17.89
CA ALA A 309 -7.38 6.86 19.29
C ALA A 309 -5.88 7.00 19.60
N ASP A 310 -5.01 6.45 18.73
CA ASP A 310 -3.55 6.55 18.87
C ASP A 310 -3.06 8.01 18.82
N VAL A 311 -3.65 8.84 17.96
CA VAL A 311 -3.34 10.28 17.91
C VAL A 311 -3.75 10.99 19.20
N LEU A 312 -4.95 10.73 19.71
CA LEU A 312 -5.45 11.35 20.93
C LEU A 312 -4.65 10.93 22.17
N ALA A 313 -4.25 9.66 22.24
CA ALA A 313 -3.47 9.12 23.35
C ALA A 313 -2.07 9.73 23.47
N ALA A 314 -1.53 10.31 22.39
CA ALA A 314 -0.23 10.99 22.42
C ALA A 314 -0.28 12.42 22.98
N HIS A 315 -1.49 12.96 23.19
CA HIS A 315 -1.72 14.33 23.65
C HIS A 315 -2.46 14.42 24.99
N GLY A 316 -2.73 13.29 25.64
CA GLY A 316 -3.35 13.20 26.98
C GLY A 316 -2.37 12.66 27.99
#